data_AF-A0A146K4D8-F1
#
_entry.id   AF-A0A146K4D8-F1
#
_cell.length_a   1.000
_cell.length_b   1.000
_cell.length_c   1.000
_cell.angle_alpha   90.00
_cell.angle_beta   90.00
_cell.angle_gamma   90.00
#
_symmetry.space_group_name_H-M   'P 1'
#
loop_
_entity.id
_entity.type
_entity.pdbx_description
1 polymer ?
#
loop_
_entity_poly.entity_id
_entity_poly.type
_entity_poly.pdbx_seq_one_letter_code
_entity_poly.pdbx_strand_id
1 'polypeptide(L)'
;KLQTKTNKGGYRQFQDQNGDWQYTHRKAAENKLERQLQKTEQVHHINKNTKDNRYENLAVLKKNIHQEVHRAEKIGELRCFRCGRDSHLANECFARTDFQGNRLK
;
A
#
# COMPACT_ATOMS: atom_id res chain seq x y z
N LYS A 1 1.61 4.53 -26.38
CA LYS A 1 0.90 4.26 -25.10
C LYS A 1 1.36 2.91 -24.57
N LEU A 2 1.60 2.76 -23.27
CA LEU A 2 1.94 1.47 -22.68
C LEU A 2 0.76 0.50 -22.81
N GLN A 3 1.02 -0.79 -23.01
CA GLN A 3 -0.03 -1.81 -22.95
C GLN A 3 -0.48 -1.98 -21.51
N THR A 4 -1.79 -2.15 -21.29
CA THR A 4 -2.38 -2.29 -19.95
C THR A 4 -3.38 -3.43 -19.90
N LYS A 5 -3.45 -4.12 -18.75
CA LYS A 5 -4.47 -5.13 -18.47
C LYS A 5 -4.91 -5.06 -17.00
N THR A 6 -6.00 -5.74 -16.69
CA THR A 6 -6.48 -5.92 -15.31
C THR A 6 -6.48 -7.41 -15.00
N ASN A 7 -5.89 -7.81 -13.87
CA ASN A 7 -5.88 -9.22 -13.46
C ASN A 7 -7.23 -9.65 -12.86
N LYS A 8 -7.39 -10.94 -12.55
CA LYS A 8 -8.62 -11.47 -11.91
C LYS A 8 -8.93 -10.82 -10.54
N GLY A 9 -7.91 -10.31 -9.84
CA GLY A 9 -8.06 -9.60 -8.57
C GLY A 9 -8.40 -8.11 -8.72
N GLY A 10 -8.65 -7.61 -9.92
CA GLY A 10 -9.00 -6.21 -10.19
C GLY A 10 -7.80 -5.25 -10.24
N TYR A 11 -6.57 -5.74 -10.09
CA TYR A 11 -5.37 -4.92 -10.13
C TYR A 11 -4.97 -4.59 -11.56
N ARG A 12 -4.74 -3.30 -11.82
CA ARG A 12 -4.16 -2.82 -13.07
C ARG A 12 -2.67 -3.20 -13.17
N GLN A 13 -2.28 -3.59 -14.37
CA GLN A 13 -0.91 -3.88 -14.78
C GLN A 13 -0.59 -3.15 -16.07
N PHE A 14 0.69 -2.82 -16.26
CA PHE A 14 1.22 -2.30 -17.52
C PHE A 14 2.43 -3.13 -17.94
N GLN A 15 2.70 -3.19 -19.24
CA GLN A 15 3.91 -3.82 -19.76
C GLN A 15 5.03 -2.77 -19.78
N ASP A 16 6.18 -3.10 -19.21
CA ASP A 16 7.37 -2.24 -19.25
C ASP A 16 8.17 -2.41 -20.55
N GLN A 17 9.29 -1.69 -20.66
CA GLN A 17 10.15 -1.68 -21.85
C GLN A 17 10.83 -3.03 -22.14
N ASN A 18 10.95 -3.90 -21.13
CA ASN A 18 11.54 -5.23 -21.28
C ASN A 18 10.48 -6.28 -21.67
N GLY A 19 9.20 -5.88 -21.73
CA GLY A 19 8.09 -6.78 -22.00
C GLY A 19 7.48 -7.40 -20.73
N ASP A 20 7.96 -7.03 -19.54
CA ASP A 20 7.48 -7.59 -18.28
C ASP A 20 6.20 -6.89 -17.80
N TRP A 21 5.28 -7.66 -17.25
CA TRP A 21 4.02 -7.14 -16.71
C TRP A 21 4.19 -6.67 -15.26
N GLN A 22 4.18 -5.35 -15.06
CA GLN A 22 4.32 -4.71 -13.77
C GLN A 22 2.96 -4.32 -13.17
N TYR A 23 2.82 -4.45 -11.86
CA TYR A 23 1.63 -3.96 -11.15
C TYR A 23 1.66 -2.44 -11.00
N THR A 24 0.60 -1.76 -11.45
CA THR A 24 0.53 -0.29 -11.42
C THR A 24 0.63 0.27 -10.00
N HIS A 25 -0.09 -0.33 -9.05
CA HIS A 25 -0.06 0.09 -7.63
C HIS A 25 1.34 -0.07 -7.01
N ARG A 26 2.05 -1.15 -7.36
CA ARG A 26 3.41 -1.39 -6.88
C ARG A 26 4.35 -0.32 -7.38
N LYS A 27 4.31 -0.04 -8.69
CA LYS A 27 5.18 0.98 -9.27
C LYS A 27 4.86 2.39 -8.75
N ALA A 28 3.58 2.71 -8.54
CA ALA A 28 3.17 3.97 -7.93
C ALA A 28 3.75 4.13 -6.51
N ALA A 29 3.70 3.06 -5.69
CA ALA A 29 4.25 3.07 -4.35
C ALA A 29 5.80 3.18 -4.35
N GLU A 30 6.49 2.48 -5.25
CA GLU A 30 7.96 2.61 -5.42
C GLU A 30 8.36 4.03 -5.79
N ASN A 31 7.65 4.65 -6.73
CA ASN A 31 7.91 6.04 -7.14
C ASN A 31 7.69 7.02 -5.97
N LYS A 32 6.64 6.82 -5.17
CA LYS A 32 6.37 7.62 -3.96
C LYS A 32 7.49 7.49 -2.92
N LEU A 33 8.07 6.31 -2.77
CA LEU A 33 9.14 6.02 -1.81
C LEU A 33 10.54 6.32 -2.34
N GLU A 34 10.67 6.62 -3.64
CA GLU A 34 11.95 6.82 -4.33
C GLU A 34 12.91 5.62 -4.16
N ARG A 35 12.35 4.42 -3.99
CA ARG A 35 13.09 3.15 -3.88
C ARG A 35 12.24 1.97 -4.34
N GLN A 36 12.92 0.85 -4.63
CA GLN A 36 12.25 -0.41 -4.89
C GLN A 36 11.61 -0.99 -3.62
N LEU A 37 10.47 -1.69 -3.78
CA LEU A 37 9.86 -2.41 -2.67
C LEU A 37 10.65 -3.69 -2.39
N GLN A 38 10.89 -3.95 -1.11
CA GLN A 38 11.47 -5.19 -0.64
C GLN A 38 10.51 -6.36 -0.88
N LYS A 39 11.05 -7.58 -0.93
CA LYS A 39 10.24 -8.80 -1.13
C LYS A 39 9.21 -9.01 -0.02
N THR A 40 9.47 -8.50 1.17
CA THR A 40 8.61 -8.58 2.35
C THR A 40 7.58 -7.46 2.42
N GLU A 41 7.62 -6.48 1.53
CA GLU A 41 6.70 -5.35 1.50
C GLU A 41 5.54 -5.59 0.53
N GLN A 42 4.36 -5.12 0.91
CA GLN A 42 3.13 -5.16 0.13
C GLN A 42 2.46 -3.80 0.15
N VAL A 43 1.79 -3.47 -0.96
CA VAL A 43 1.00 -2.25 -1.06
C VAL A 43 -0.43 -2.54 -0.59
N HIS A 44 -0.92 -1.69 0.29
CA HIS A 44 -2.28 -1.67 0.79
C HIS A 44 -3.03 -0.47 0.19
N HIS A 45 -4.22 -0.72 -0.35
CA HIS A 45 -5.15 0.31 -0.79
C HIS A 45 -6.04 0.74 0.38
N ILE A 46 -5.81 1.94 0.91
CA ILE A 46 -6.49 2.44 2.14
C ILE A 46 -8.01 2.49 1.95
N ASN A 47 -8.50 2.93 0.79
CA ASN A 47 -9.93 2.97 0.47
C ASN A 47 -10.50 1.66 -0.10
N LYS A 48 -9.72 0.57 -0.12
CA LYS A 48 -10.10 -0.76 -0.64
C LYS A 48 -10.39 -0.81 -2.15
N ASN A 49 -10.27 0.31 -2.86
CA ASN A 49 -10.43 0.37 -4.30
C ASN A 49 -9.08 0.05 -4.98
N THR A 50 -8.94 -1.17 -5.49
CA THR A 50 -7.72 -1.65 -6.18
C THR A 50 -7.41 -0.89 -7.48
N LYS A 51 -8.35 -0.08 -7.98
CA LYS A 51 -8.18 0.78 -9.15
C LYS A 51 -7.65 2.18 -8.80
N ASP A 52 -7.74 2.59 -7.54
CA ASP A 52 -7.28 3.91 -7.08
C ASP A 52 -5.81 3.84 -6.66
N ASN A 53 -4.91 4.14 -7.60
CA ASN A 53 -3.46 4.05 -7.42
C ASN A 53 -2.81 5.40 -7.10
N ARG A 54 -3.57 6.40 -6.63
CA ARG A 54 -3.02 7.69 -6.21
C ARG A 54 -2.16 7.52 -4.95
N TYR A 55 -1.11 8.32 -4.82
CA TYR A 55 -0.11 8.16 -3.77
C TYR A 55 -0.71 8.24 -2.36
N GLU A 56 -1.70 9.10 -2.16
CA GLU A 56 -2.43 9.27 -0.90
C GLU A 56 -3.24 8.03 -0.50
N ASN A 57 -3.59 7.16 -1.46
CA ASN A 57 -4.38 5.95 -1.22
C ASN A 57 -3.53 4.69 -1.02
N LEU A 58 -2.21 4.77 -1.19
CA LEU A 58 -1.29 3.64 -1.11
C LEU A 58 -0.43 3.72 0.15
N ALA A 59 -0.50 2.67 0.97
CA ALA A 59 0.39 2.43 2.09
C ALA A 59 1.27 1.20 1.82
N VAL A 60 2.57 1.28 2.11
CA VAL A 60 3.49 0.14 1.96
C VAL A 60 3.71 -0.47 3.33
N LEU A 61 3.37 -1.75 3.48
CA LEU A 61 3.45 -2.46 4.75
C LEU A 61 4.26 -3.75 4.61
N LYS A 62 4.95 -4.14 5.68
CA LYS A 62 5.46 -5.51 5.79
C LYS A 62 4.31 -6.52 5.70
N LYS A 63 4.57 -7.67 5.10
CA LYS A 63 3.57 -8.73 4.85
C LYS A 63 2.78 -9.13 6.11
N ASN A 64 3.45 -9.30 7.24
CA ASN A 64 2.79 -9.66 8.51
C ASN A 64 1.85 -8.54 8.97
N ILE A 65 2.27 -7.29 8.90
CA ILE A 65 1.45 -6.13 9.27
C ILE A 65 0.26 -5.96 8.32
N HIS A 66 0.47 -6.16 7.02
CA HIS A 66 -0.63 -6.15 6.05
C HIS A 66 -1.71 -7.17 6.40
N GLN A 67 -1.32 -8.38 6.83
CA GLN A 67 -2.25 -9.41 7.30
C GLN A 67 -2.96 -9.00 8.59
N GLU A 68 -2.24 -8.42 9.54
CA GLU A 68 -2.82 -7.92 10.80
C GLU A 68 -3.83 -6.80 10.57
N VAL A 69 -3.55 -5.88 9.64
CA VAL A 69 -4.49 -4.82 9.25
C VAL A 69 -5.79 -5.44 8.72
N HIS A 70 -5.72 -6.36 7.75
CA HIS A 70 -6.91 -7.07 7.25
C HIS A 70 -7.64 -7.86 8.33
N ARG A 71 -6.92 -8.40 9.31
CA ARG A 71 -7.52 -9.11 10.46
C ARG A 71 -8.25 -8.13 11.38
N ALA A 72 -7.60 -7.04 11.77
CA ALA A 72 -8.15 -6.02 12.66
C ALA A 72 -9.43 -5.42 12.05
N GLU A 73 -9.41 -5.09 10.76
CA GLU A 73 -10.60 -4.64 10.03
C GLU A 73 -11.75 -5.65 10.06
N LYS A 74 -11.47 -6.95 9.96
CA LYS A 74 -12.50 -7.99 10.02
C LYS A 74 -13.16 -8.13 11.39
N ILE A 75 -12.41 -7.87 12.47
CA ILE A 75 -12.91 -7.98 13.85
C ILE A 75 -13.37 -6.63 14.43
N GLY A 76 -13.35 -5.57 13.62
CA GLY A 76 -13.76 -4.23 14.04
C GLY A 76 -12.74 -3.51 14.95
N GLU A 77 -11.51 -4.01 15.04
CA GLU A 77 -10.43 -3.33 15.75
C GLU A 77 -9.85 -2.21 14.89
N LEU A 78 -9.89 -1.00 15.44
CA LEU A 78 -9.30 0.17 14.82
C LEU A 78 -7.78 0.02 14.78
N ARG A 79 -7.15 0.08 13.60
CA ARG A 79 -5.68 0.25 13.49
C ARG A 79 -5.35 1.40 12.57
N CYS A 80 -4.49 2.28 13.05
CA CYS A 80 -3.99 3.41 12.29
C CYS A 80 -3.14 2.92 11.10
N PHE A 81 -3.64 3.11 9.88
CA PHE A 81 -2.89 2.76 8.66
C PHE A 81 -1.58 3.55 8.46
N ARG A 82 -1.37 4.64 9.22
CA ARG A 82 -0.11 5.42 9.20
C ARG A 82 0.92 4.87 10.18
N CYS A 83 0.55 4.55 11.42
CA CYS A 83 1.52 4.21 12.47
C CYS A 83 1.33 2.82 13.10
N GLY A 84 0.31 2.07 12.70
CA GLY A 84 0.02 0.71 13.18
C GLY A 84 -0.56 0.59 14.59
N ARG A 85 -0.70 1.70 15.34
CA ARG A 85 -1.31 1.71 16.68
C ARG A 85 -2.83 1.58 16.60
N ASP A 86 -3.42 1.00 17.62
CA ASP A 86 -4.85 0.67 17.72
C ASP A 86 -5.71 1.72 18.43
N SER A 87 -5.10 2.82 18.87
CA SER A 87 -5.78 3.87 19.64
C SER A 87 -6.45 4.97 18.81
N HIS A 88 -6.21 5.05 17.51
CA HIS A 88 -6.67 6.17 16.67
C HIS A 88 -6.72 5.80 15.19
N LEU A 89 -7.43 6.60 14.39
CA LEU A 89 -7.45 6.51 12.93
C LEU A 89 -6.28 7.28 12.28
N ALA A 90 -6.02 7.01 11.00
CA ALA A 90 -4.93 7.66 10.26
C ALA A 90 -5.04 9.20 10.19
N ASN A 91 -6.25 9.76 10.19
CA ASN A 91 -6.53 11.19 10.23
C ASN A 91 -6.19 11.85 11.58
N GLU A 92 -6.17 11.07 12.67
CA GLU A 92 -5.85 11.51 14.02
C GLU A 92 -4.41 11.13 14.42
N CYS A 93 -3.61 10.69 13.45
CA CYS A 93 -2.26 10.20 13.70
C CYS A 93 -1.24 11.33 13.82
N PHE A 94 -0.78 11.58 15.04
CA PHE A 94 0.32 12.50 15.38
C PHE A 94 1.69 11.82 15.42
N ALA A 95 1.78 10.55 14.99
CA ALA A 95 3.05 9.82 15.01
C ALA A 95 4.06 10.47 14.05
N ARG A 96 5.31 10.60 14.52
CA ARG A 96 6.43 11.07 13.67
C ARG A 96 6.96 9.98 12.76
N THR A 97 6.66 8.72 13.06
CA THR A 97 7.10 7.56 12.30
C THR A 97 5.95 6.59 12.06
N ASP A 98 6.03 5.85 10.97
CA ASP A 98 5.16 4.72 10.70
C ASP A 98 5.53 3.52 11.62
N PHE A 99 4.76 2.43 11.54
CA PHE A 99 5.03 1.19 12.28
C PHE A 99 6.34 0.49 11.82
N GLN A 100 6.98 0.98 10.76
CA GLN A 100 8.24 0.48 10.23
C GLN A 100 9.42 1.36 10.67
N GLY A 101 9.17 2.43 11.43
CA GLY A 101 10.18 3.39 11.87
C GLY A 101 10.52 4.47 10.83
N ASN A 102 9.86 4.50 9.66
CA ASN A 102 10.08 5.53 8.66
C ASN A 102 9.43 6.83 9.09
N ARG A 103 10.10 7.97 8.87
CA ARG A 103 9.52 9.28 9.17
C ARG A 103 8.30 9.52 8.28
N LEU A 104 7.17 9.82 8.91
CA LEU A 104 5.97 10.27 8.20
C LEU A 104 6.22 11.71 7.75
N LYS A 105 6.20 11.96 6.43
CA LYS A 105 6.22 13.31 5.85
C LYS A 105 4.88 14.01 6.14
#